data_AF-A0A970E958-F1
#
_entry.id   AF-A0A970E958-F1
#
_cell.length_a   1.000
_cell.length_b   1.000
_cell.length_c   1.000
_cell.angle_alpha   90.00
_cell.angle_beta   90.00
_cell.angle_gamma   90.00
#
_symmetry.space_group_name_H-M   'P 1'
#
loop_
_entity.id
_entity.type
_entity.pdbx_description
1 polymer ?
#
loop_
_entity_poly.entity_id
_entity_poly.type
_entity_poly.pdbx_seq_one_letter_code
_entity_poly.pdbx_strand_id
1 'polypeptide(L)' 'MTINVIGLGYIGLPTALMFARSGVEVVGTDCN' A
#
# COMPACT_ATOMS: atom_id res chain seq x y z
N MET A 1 -12.09 -6.69 -2.18
CA MET A 1 -10.93 -7.24 -1.46
C MET A 1 -10.05 -6.07 -1.09
N THR A 2 -9.69 -5.95 0.18
CA THR A 2 -8.92 -4.81 0.70
C THR A 2 -7.52 -5.29 1.05
N ILE A 3 -6.48 -4.61 0.55
CA ILE A 3 -5.07 -4.97 0.79
C ILE A 3 -4.51 -4.07 1.88
N ASN A 4 -3.91 -4.66 2.92
CA ASN A 4 -3.12 -3.90 3.88
C ASN A 4 -1.63 -4.03 3.54
N VAL A 5 -0.96 -2.90 3.34
CA VAL A 5 0.49 -2.83 3.11
C VAL A 5 1.16 -2.34 4.39
N ILE A 6 1.92 -3.23 5.04
CA ILE A 6 2.64 -2.92 6.28
C ILE A 6 4.10 -2.60 5.95
N GLY A 7 4.53 -1.39 6.29
CA GLY A 7 5.80 -0.79 5.91
C GLY A 7 5.69 -0.03 4.58
N LEU A 8 5.80 1.29 4.61
CA LEU A 8 5.69 2.21 3.47
C LEU A 8 7.05 2.83 3.09
N GLY A 9 8.13 2.07 3.29
CA GLY A 9 9.44 2.43 2.77
C GLY A 9 9.53 2.34 1.24
N TYR A 10 10.75 2.32 0.72
CA TYR A 10 11.04 2.34 -0.73
C TYR A 10 10.27 1.30 -1.57
N ILE A 11 9.92 0.16 -1.00
CA ILE A 11 9.14 -0.88 -1.70
C ILE A 11 7.64 -0.76 -1.42
N GLY A 12 7.27 -0.56 -0.15
CA GLY A 12 5.88 -0.63 0.27
C GLY A 12 5.03 0.51 -0.27
N LEU A 13 5.54 1.74 -0.26
CA LEU A 13 4.80 2.89 -0.76
C LEU A 13 4.50 2.80 -2.27
N PRO A 14 5.47 2.61 -3.17
CA PRO A 14 5.15 2.48 -4.59
C PRO A 14 4.27 1.26 -4.88
N THR A 15 4.41 0.16 -4.13
CA THR A 15 3.55 -1.02 -4.29
C THR A 15 2.10 -0.74 -3.88
N ALA A 16 1.88 -0.07 -2.74
CA ALA A 16 0.55 0.35 -2.29
C ALA A 16 -0.13 1.27 -3.32
N LEU A 17 0.63 2.20 -3.90
CA LEU A 17 0.14 3.12 -4.94
C LEU A 17 -0.20 2.39 -6.24
N MET A 18 0.56 1.37 -6.63
CA MET A 18 0.25 0.57 -7.83
C MET A 18 -1.05 -0.23 -7.66
N PHE A 19 -1.29 -0.79 -6.47
CA PHE A 19 -2.56 -1.47 -6.17
C PHE A 19 -3.74 -0.49 -6.14
N ALA A 20 -3.59 0.66 -5.48
CA ALA A 20 -4.62 1.70 -5.45
C ALA A 20 -4.96 2.21 -6.87
N ARG A 21 -3.93 2.46 -7.71
CA ARG A 21 -4.12 2.86 -9.10
C ARG A 21 -4.84 1.81 -9.93
N SER A 22 -4.69 0.54 -9.59
CA SER A 22 -5.37 -0.58 -10.26
C SER A 22 -6.83 -0.76 -9.79
N GLY A 23 -7.35 0.15 -8.96
CA GLY A 23 -8.72 0.11 -8.45
C GLY A 23 -8.91 -0.81 -7.24
N VAL A 24 -7.83 -1.29 -6.62
CA VAL A 24 -7.90 -2.08 -5.40
C VAL A 24 -7.95 -1.13 -4.20
N GLU A 25 -8.83 -1.42 -3.25
CA GLU A 25 -8.87 -0.68 -1.99
C GLU A 25 -7.64 -1.06 -1.14
N VAL A 26 -6.84 -0.07 -0.74
CA VAL A 26 -5.57 -0.27 -0.02
C VAL A 26 -5.58 0.52 1.28
N VAL A 27 -5.13 -0.10 2.36
CA VAL A 27 -4.77 0.54 3.62
C VAL A 27 -3.26 0.44 3.78
N GLY A 28 -2.58 1.57 3.99
CA GLY A 28 -1.15 1.59 4.30
C GLY A 28 -0.93 1.77 5.80
N THR A 29 -0.10 0.92 6.40
CA THR A 29 0.30 1.02 7.81
C THR A 29 1.81 1.11 7.91
N ASP A 30 2.34 2.16 8.53
CA ASP A 30 3.76 2.33 8.80
C ASP A 30 3.94 2.72 10.28
N CYS A 31 5.12 2.47 10.84
CA CYS A 31 5.42 2.73 12.26
C CYS A 31 6.43 3.86 12.47
N ASN A 32 6.75 4.62 11.42
CA ASN A 32 7.62 5.79 11.44
C ASN A 32 6.83 7.10 11.54
#